data_AF-A0A969KBJ9-F1
#
_entry.id   AF-A0A969KBJ9-F1
#
_cell.length_a   1.000
_cell.length_b   1.000
_cell.length_c   1.000
_cell.angle_alpha   90.00
_cell.angle_beta   90.00
_cell.angle_gamma   90.00
#
_symmetry.space_group_name_H-M   'P 1'
#
loop_
_entity.id
_entity.type
_entity.pdbx_description
1 polymer ?
#
loop_
_entity_poly.entity_id
_entity_poly.type
_entity_poly.pdbx_seq_one_letter_code
_entity_poly.pdbx_strand_id
1 'polypeptide(L)'
;MDKGDTYNAIRWFEAAHRAIQHLRGEAPRQETKRRISQENVNLYAQLVACCLHENDTTSAFEYTAAGKGRAFVDTLDSTRFDLLVAVADDPTLAQDWQQARALRQQIDNIQMQLGGQSGAIADGEQNQRMLFDTLPRLKQQEKTLWEDLSYKYPALTATQQAPMLTTADAQALARELGATLVEYYYHAEGWCAFVVSPEQVQYVTLPAITEDLMDKMIDRLFKMDDPFCRTNPKLMDEYLHDWHAAVIAPLREHLPAGGRVMLAPHWVLNFFPIGAACDPQSGRYVCEDYLLAFAPSLSALWVMHQQAAKTQPSERGRNSLRVFSAAYAPDIPGLVPATRQTVQAFAPDLIEQYDRVTPDAIIAAVRQQPAPDVLHIAAHGWFDREMPEQSGLELQGGWLTVQRIIIEMPLQHTRLVTLASCLLGRASLEQSGEAVGITQAFLTAGRGRR
;
A
#
# COMPACT_ATOMS: atom_id res chain seq x y z
N MET A 1 -9.90 -11.91 33.57
CA MET A 1 -10.66 -13.14 33.30
C MET A 1 -10.09 -14.26 34.15
N ASP A 2 -10.90 -15.22 34.58
CA ASP A 2 -10.43 -16.42 35.26
C ASP A 2 -9.79 -17.37 34.23
N LYS A 3 -8.72 -18.12 34.57
CA LYS A 3 -7.96 -18.92 33.58
C LYS A 3 -8.81 -19.95 32.83
N GLY A 4 -9.81 -20.53 33.49
CA GLY A 4 -10.75 -21.48 32.87
C GLY A 4 -11.70 -20.87 31.83
N ASP A 5 -11.93 -19.55 31.89
CA ASP A 5 -12.79 -18.82 30.95
C ASP A 5 -12.02 -18.51 29.65
N THR A 6 -10.74 -18.14 29.79
CA THR A 6 -9.86 -17.81 28.66
C THR A 6 -9.60 -19.01 27.74
N TYR A 7 -9.32 -20.18 28.30
CA TYR A 7 -9.13 -21.41 27.51
C TYR A 7 -10.38 -21.79 26.69
N ASN A 8 -11.58 -21.65 27.27
CA ASN A 8 -12.82 -21.93 26.55
C ASN A 8 -13.08 -20.87 25.46
N ALA A 9 -12.78 -19.59 25.74
CA ALA A 9 -12.88 -18.53 24.75
C ALA A 9 -11.97 -18.78 23.53
N ILE A 10 -10.71 -19.18 23.73
CA ILE A 10 -9.79 -19.54 22.65
C ILE A 10 -10.41 -20.61 21.74
N ARG A 11 -10.94 -21.70 22.31
CA ARG A 11 -11.55 -22.78 21.52
C ARG A 11 -12.72 -22.30 20.64
N TRP A 12 -13.55 -21.39 21.16
CA TRP A 12 -14.66 -20.81 20.38
C TRP A 12 -14.15 -19.90 19.27
N PHE A 13 -13.17 -19.04 19.57
CA PHE A 13 -12.55 -18.17 18.58
C PHE A 13 -11.79 -18.94 17.49
N GLU A 14 -11.12 -20.04 17.83
CA GLU A 14 -10.50 -20.93 16.85
C GLU A 14 -11.53 -21.61 15.94
N ALA A 15 -12.67 -22.03 16.48
CA ALA A 15 -13.76 -22.58 15.69
C ALA A 15 -14.31 -21.53 14.71
N ALA A 16 -14.51 -20.30 15.18
CA ALA A 16 -14.93 -19.19 14.35
C ALA A 16 -13.87 -18.81 13.31
N HIS A 17 -12.58 -18.81 13.66
CA HIS A 17 -11.46 -18.64 12.74
C HIS A 17 -11.51 -19.66 11.61
N ARG A 18 -11.68 -20.95 11.92
CA ARG A 18 -11.81 -22.00 10.89
C ARG A 18 -13.01 -21.77 9.97
N ALA A 19 -14.15 -21.35 10.51
CA ALA A 19 -15.33 -21.01 9.71
C ALA A 19 -15.07 -19.81 8.78
N ILE A 20 -14.41 -18.77 9.28
CA ILE A 20 -14.02 -17.58 8.50
C ILE A 20 -13.06 -17.96 7.37
N GLN A 21 -12.06 -18.81 7.66
CA GLN A 21 -11.12 -19.29 6.64
C GLN A 21 -11.84 -20.07 5.54
N HIS A 22 -12.83 -20.89 5.91
CA HIS A 22 -13.64 -21.63 4.95
C HIS A 22 -14.50 -20.70 4.07
N LEU A 23 -15.26 -19.78 4.68
CA LEU A 23 -16.06 -18.79 3.96
C LEU A 23 -15.20 -17.92 3.03
N ARG A 24 -13.99 -17.55 3.46
CA ARG A 24 -13.05 -16.78 2.63
C ARG A 24 -12.52 -17.61 1.46
N GLY A 25 -12.25 -18.91 1.67
CA GLY A 25 -11.81 -19.81 0.60
C GLY A 25 -12.87 -19.99 -0.49
N GLU A 26 -14.15 -19.99 -0.12
CA GLU A 26 -15.28 -20.09 -1.06
C GLU A 26 -15.62 -18.75 -1.74
N ALA A 27 -15.23 -17.62 -1.15
CA ALA A 27 -15.52 -16.30 -1.70
C ALA A 27 -14.70 -16.05 -2.98
N PRO A 28 -15.35 -15.92 -4.17
CA PRO A 28 -14.62 -15.79 -5.43
C PRO A 28 -14.07 -14.38 -5.67
N ARG A 29 -14.63 -13.35 -5.01
CA ARG A 29 -14.33 -11.93 -5.26
C ARG A 29 -13.53 -11.29 -4.15
N GLN A 30 -12.59 -10.43 -4.54
CA GLN A 30 -11.77 -9.65 -3.62
C GLN A 30 -12.62 -8.81 -2.65
N GLU A 31 -13.65 -8.11 -3.13
CA GLU A 31 -14.51 -7.26 -2.29
C GLU A 31 -15.21 -8.05 -1.16
N THR A 32 -15.72 -9.24 -1.47
CA THR A 32 -16.33 -10.12 -0.46
C THR A 32 -15.31 -10.53 0.61
N LYS A 33 -14.07 -10.85 0.21
CA LYS A 33 -13.00 -11.20 1.15
C LYS A 33 -12.58 -10.02 2.03
N ARG A 34 -12.57 -8.80 1.47
CA ARG A 34 -12.33 -7.56 2.21
C ARG A 34 -13.40 -7.34 3.27
N ARG A 35 -14.69 -7.44 2.90
CA ARG A 35 -15.81 -7.34 3.85
C ARG A 35 -15.74 -8.39 4.96
N ILE A 36 -15.45 -9.65 4.61
CA ILE A 36 -15.25 -10.71 5.62
C ILE A 36 -14.11 -10.34 6.58
N SER A 37 -13.00 -9.79 6.08
CA SER A 37 -11.87 -9.39 6.92
C SER A 37 -12.23 -8.22 7.85
N GLN A 38 -13.00 -7.24 7.35
CA GLN A 38 -13.50 -6.10 8.14
C GLN A 38 -14.46 -6.53 9.26
N GLU A 39 -15.43 -7.39 8.95
CA GLU A 39 -16.45 -7.83 9.92
C GLU A 39 -15.86 -8.66 11.07
N ASN A 40 -14.66 -9.21 10.89
CA ASN A 40 -14.02 -10.12 11.84
C ASN A 40 -12.79 -9.53 12.55
N VAL A 41 -12.53 -8.23 12.44
CA VAL A 41 -11.38 -7.58 13.12
C VAL A 41 -11.42 -7.78 14.63
N ASN A 42 -12.58 -7.55 15.24
CA ASN A 42 -12.76 -7.69 16.70
C ASN A 42 -12.54 -9.12 17.18
N LEU A 43 -12.89 -10.11 16.36
CA LEU A 43 -12.66 -11.52 16.67
C LEU A 43 -11.16 -11.81 16.78
N TYR A 44 -10.36 -11.36 15.82
CA TYR A 44 -8.90 -11.55 15.89
C TYR A 44 -8.27 -10.75 17.03
N ALA A 45 -8.73 -9.52 17.28
CA ALA A 45 -8.26 -8.70 18.40
C ALA A 45 -8.51 -9.39 19.76
N GLN A 46 -9.64 -10.07 19.93
CA GLN A 46 -9.96 -10.84 21.14
C GLN A 46 -9.18 -12.16 21.21
N LEU A 47 -9.10 -12.91 20.10
CA LEU A 47 -8.35 -14.16 20.04
C LEU A 47 -6.87 -13.95 20.39
N VAL A 48 -6.24 -12.93 19.82
CA VAL A 48 -4.84 -12.57 20.12
C VAL A 48 -4.67 -12.24 21.61
N ALA A 49 -5.57 -11.44 22.18
CA ALA A 49 -5.53 -11.13 23.62
C ALA A 49 -5.65 -12.39 24.49
N CYS A 50 -6.56 -13.30 24.16
CA CYS A 50 -6.71 -14.56 24.89
C CYS A 50 -5.45 -15.45 24.80
N CYS A 51 -4.84 -15.56 23.62
CA CYS A 51 -3.57 -16.29 23.46
C CYS A 51 -2.46 -15.70 24.34
N LEU A 52 -2.37 -14.37 24.40
CA LEU A 52 -1.38 -13.67 25.23
C LEU A 52 -1.60 -13.91 26.74
N HIS A 53 -2.85 -13.98 27.22
CA HIS A 53 -3.17 -14.34 28.62
C HIS A 53 -2.69 -15.74 29.02
N GLU A 54 -2.72 -16.68 28.09
CA GLU A 54 -2.20 -18.04 28.29
C GLU A 54 -0.69 -18.13 28.04
N ASN A 55 -0.01 -17.00 27.80
CA ASN A 55 1.41 -16.90 27.45
C ASN A 55 1.79 -17.62 26.14
N ASP A 56 0.82 -17.83 25.25
CA ASP A 56 1.04 -18.42 23.92
C ASP A 56 1.34 -17.32 22.89
N THR A 57 2.57 -16.83 22.91
CA THR A 57 3.05 -15.78 21.98
C THR A 57 3.06 -16.27 20.53
N THR A 58 3.33 -17.56 20.30
CA THR A 58 3.36 -18.17 18.97
C THR A 58 1.99 -18.08 18.32
N SER A 59 0.94 -18.58 18.97
CA SER A 59 -0.42 -18.51 18.43
C SER A 59 -0.90 -17.06 18.31
N ALA A 60 -0.56 -16.20 19.28
CA ALA A 60 -0.90 -14.79 19.21
C ALA A 60 -0.34 -14.12 17.95
N PHE A 61 0.95 -14.34 17.65
CA PHE A 61 1.60 -13.82 16.44
C PHE A 61 0.93 -14.36 15.17
N GLU A 62 0.70 -15.67 15.11
CA GLU A 62 0.12 -16.32 13.94
C GLU A 62 -1.31 -15.82 13.67
N TYR A 63 -2.13 -15.63 14.70
CA TYR A 63 -3.48 -15.06 14.54
C TYR A 63 -3.46 -13.58 14.18
N THR A 64 -2.49 -12.80 14.67
CA THR A 64 -2.25 -11.43 14.18
C THR A 64 -1.96 -11.45 12.67
N ALA A 65 -1.04 -12.32 12.22
CA ALA A 65 -0.67 -12.45 10.82
C ALA A 65 -1.83 -12.95 9.93
N ALA A 66 -2.76 -13.73 10.49
CA ALA A 66 -3.96 -14.21 9.81
C ALA A 66 -5.07 -13.16 9.72
N GLY A 67 -5.18 -12.27 10.72
CA GLY A 67 -6.21 -11.23 10.77
C GLY A 67 -5.87 -9.98 9.96
N LYS A 68 -4.59 -9.58 9.90
CA LYS A 68 -4.20 -8.28 9.33
C LYS A 68 -4.02 -8.32 7.81
N GLY A 69 -4.74 -7.44 7.11
CA GLY A 69 -4.57 -7.16 5.68
C GLY A 69 -4.84 -8.38 4.79
N ARG A 70 -5.70 -9.31 5.23
CA ARG A 70 -5.74 -10.66 4.68
C ARG A 70 -6.26 -10.74 3.25
N ALA A 71 -7.24 -9.93 2.87
CA ALA A 71 -7.70 -9.89 1.48
C ALA A 71 -6.63 -9.37 0.51
N PHE A 72 -5.74 -8.48 0.98
CA PHE A 72 -4.60 -8.01 0.20
C PHE A 72 -3.56 -9.14 0.00
N VAL A 73 -3.27 -9.92 1.05
CA VAL A 73 -2.37 -11.10 0.94
C VAL A 73 -2.90 -12.12 -0.08
N ASP A 74 -4.21 -12.42 -0.05
CA ASP A 74 -4.88 -13.30 -1.03
C ASP A 74 -4.80 -12.74 -2.47
N THR A 75 -4.79 -11.41 -2.62
CA THR A 75 -4.66 -10.72 -3.91
C THR A 75 -3.22 -10.76 -4.44
N LEU A 76 -2.24 -10.74 -3.54
CA LEU A 76 -0.85 -10.88 -3.89
C LEU A 76 -0.57 -12.31 -4.36
N ASP A 77 -1.01 -13.34 -3.63
CA ASP A 77 -0.74 -14.76 -3.98
C ASP A 77 -1.49 -15.25 -5.24
N SER A 78 -2.42 -14.47 -5.78
CA SER A 78 -3.18 -14.87 -6.97
C SER A 78 -2.41 -14.67 -8.27
N THR A 79 -2.65 -15.56 -9.23
CA THR A 79 -2.12 -15.41 -10.58
C THR A 79 -2.73 -14.18 -11.25
N ARG A 80 -1.88 -13.33 -11.82
CA ARG A 80 -2.34 -12.17 -12.58
C ARG A 80 -3.10 -12.58 -13.84
N PHE A 81 -4.33 -12.11 -13.98
CA PHE A 81 -5.08 -12.12 -15.25
C PHE A 81 -4.60 -11.00 -16.18
N ASP A 82 -4.37 -11.32 -17.46
CA ASP A 82 -3.95 -10.32 -18.45
C ASP A 82 -5.14 -9.86 -19.29
N LEU A 83 -5.76 -8.76 -18.86
CA LEU A 83 -6.95 -8.21 -19.51
C LEU A 83 -6.71 -7.87 -20.98
N LEU A 84 -5.56 -7.29 -21.35
CA LEU A 84 -5.34 -6.85 -22.73
C LEU A 84 -5.16 -8.02 -23.70
N VAL A 85 -4.67 -9.17 -23.22
CA VAL A 85 -4.65 -10.40 -24.02
C VAL A 85 -6.07 -10.94 -24.16
N ALA A 86 -6.83 -11.03 -23.06
CA ALA A 86 -8.22 -11.51 -23.11
C ALA A 86 -9.14 -10.63 -23.97
N VAL A 87 -8.94 -9.31 -23.97
CA VAL A 87 -9.64 -8.34 -24.84
C VAL A 87 -9.40 -8.63 -26.32
N ALA A 88 -8.22 -9.14 -26.69
CA ALA A 88 -7.94 -9.49 -28.08
C ALA A 88 -8.73 -10.74 -28.55
N ASP A 89 -9.06 -11.63 -27.61
CA ASP A 89 -9.69 -12.92 -27.89
C ASP A 89 -11.23 -12.91 -27.72
N ASP A 90 -11.78 -11.94 -26.97
CA ASP A 90 -13.24 -11.82 -26.70
C ASP A 90 -13.80 -10.46 -27.19
N PRO A 91 -14.64 -10.44 -28.24
CA PRO A 91 -15.26 -9.22 -28.77
C PRO A 91 -16.17 -8.49 -27.77
N THR A 92 -16.84 -9.22 -26.88
CA THR A 92 -17.74 -8.62 -25.87
C THR A 92 -16.91 -7.90 -24.81
N LEU A 93 -15.84 -8.55 -24.35
CA LEU A 93 -14.87 -7.95 -23.43
C LEU A 93 -14.21 -6.72 -24.07
N ALA A 94 -13.89 -6.79 -25.36
CA ALA A 94 -13.33 -5.66 -26.10
C ALA A 94 -14.28 -4.46 -26.15
N GLN A 95 -15.58 -4.70 -26.34
CA GLN A 95 -16.58 -3.64 -26.34
C GLN A 95 -16.74 -3.00 -24.96
N ASP A 96 -16.88 -3.80 -23.90
CA ASP A 96 -17.01 -3.30 -22.53
C ASP A 96 -15.73 -2.54 -22.10
N TRP A 97 -14.56 -3.03 -22.51
CA TRP A 97 -13.26 -2.36 -22.29
C TRP A 97 -13.17 -1.02 -23.03
N GLN A 98 -13.63 -0.94 -24.28
CA GLN A 98 -13.67 0.30 -25.04
C GLN A 98 -14.60 1.33 -24.38
N GLN A 99 -15.74 0.90 -23.84
CA GLN A 99 -16.65 1.77 -23.09
C GLN A 99 -15.98 2.32 -21.83
N ALA A 100 -15.29 1.47 -21.06
CA ALA A 100 -14.57 1.90 -19.86
C ALA A 100 -13.50 2.95 -20.19
N ARG A 101 -12.73 2.72 -21.26
CA ARG A 101 -11.75 3.70 -21.76
C ARG A 101 -12.38 5.01 -22.21
N ALA A 102 -13.50 4.97 -22.93
CA ALA A 102 -14.17 6.18 -23.40
C ALA A 102 -14.67 7.03 -22.22
N LEU A 103 -15.24 6.37 -21.20
CA LEU A 103 -15.70 7.04 -20.00
C LEU A 103 -14.54 7.62 -19.18
N ARG A 104 -13.43 6.89 -19.06
CA ARG A 104 -12.19 7.40 -18.46
C ARG A 104 -11.68 8.66 -19.16
N GLN A 105 -11.65 8.67 -20.49
CA GLN A 105 -11.24 9.85 -21.26
C GLN A 105 -12.17 11.05 -21.02
N GLN A 106 -13.48 10.83 -20.88
CA GLN A 106 -14.41 11.91 -20.53
C GLN A 106 -14.14 12.47 -19.13
N ILE A 107 -13.90 11.60 -18.15
CA ILE A 107 -13.54 11.99 -16.78
C ILE A 107 -12.25 12.82 -16.78
N ASP A 108 -11.20 12.32 -17.44
CA ASP A 108 -9.90 12.99 -17.52
C ASP A 108 -10.02 14.38 -18.18
N ASN A 109 -10.82 14.50 -19.25
CA ASN A 109 -11.08 15.78 -19.92
C ASN A 109 -11.77 16.80 -19.00
N ILE A 110 -12.79 16.37 -18.24
CA ILE A 110 -13.48 17.25 -17.29
C ILE A 110 -12.54 17.66 -16.16
N GLN A 111 -11.74 16.73 -15.62
CA GLN A 111 -10.79 17.03 -14.56
C GLN A 111 -9.72 18.04 -15.02
N MET A 112 -9.20 17.90 -16.24
CA MET A 112 -8.27 18.87 -16.82
C MET A 112 -8.92 20.26 -17.00
N GLN A 113 -10.19 20.33 -17.42
CA GLN A 113 -10.92 21.60 -17.53
C GLN A 113 -11.12 22.28 -16.17
N LEU A 114 -11.40 21.49 -15.13
CA LEU A 114 -11.56 22.00 -13.77
C LEU A 114 -10.23 22.44 -13.14
N GLY A 115 -9.12 21.76 -13.45
CA GLY A 115 -7.78 22.10 -12.96
C GLY A 115 -7.13 23.31 -13.64
N GLY A 116 -7.43 23.56 -14.93
CA GLY A 116 -6.79 24.60 -15.74
C GLY A 116 -7.36 26.02 -15.63
N GLN A 117 -8.43 26.25 -14.86
CA GLN A 117 -9.19 27.51 -14.88
C GLN A 117 -9.24 28.26 -13.55
N SER A 118 -8.10 28.45 -12.88
CA SER A 118 -8.01 29.36 -11.72
C SER A 118 -8.13 30.86 -12.07
N GLY A 119 -8.61 31.23 -13.26
CA GLY A 119 -8.91 32.61 -13.60
C GLY A 119 -9.73 32.76 -14.88
N ALA A 120 -11.04 33.06 -14.75
CA ALA A 120 -11.80 34.09 -15.50
C ALA A 120 -13.32 33.83 -15.65
N ILE A 121 -14.12 34.84 -15.25
CA ILE A 121 -15.41 35.34 -15.79
C ILE A 121 -16.70 34.52 -15.51
N ALA A 122 -17.80 35.23 -15.23
CA ALA A 122 -19.12 34.76 -14.77
C ALA A 122 -19.84 33.70 -15.66
N ASP A 123 -19.56 33.62 -16.96
CA ASP A 123 -20.06 32.52 -17.83
C ASP A 123 -19.33 31.19 -17.54
N GLY A 124 -18.14 31.26 -16.97
CA GLY A 124 -17.38 30.11 -16.48
C GLY A 124 -18.03 29.45 -15.27
N GLU A 125 -18.75 30.19 -14.42
CA GLU A 125 -19.35 29.63 -13.19
C GLU A 125 -20.46 28.61 -13.48
N GLN A 126 -21.34 28.88 -14.44
CA GLN A 126 -22.41 27.93 -14.80
C GLN A 126 -21.85 26.67 -15.46
N ASN A 127 -20.87 26.83 -16.37
CA ASN A 127 -20.20 25.70 -17.01
C ASN A 127 -19.40 24.88 -15.99
N GLN A 128 -18.68 25.53 -15.07
CA GLN A 128 -17.96 24.86 -13.98
C GLN A 128 -18.91 24.11 -13.06
N ARG A 129 -20.05 24.71 -12.66
CA ARG A 129 -21.07 24.00 -11.85
C ARG A 129 -21.60 22.75 -12.57
N MET A 130 -21.89 22.85 -13.87
CA MET A 130 -22.30 21.67 -14.65
C MET A 130 -21.22 20.59 -14.69
N LEU A 131 -19.95 20.96 -14.84
CA LEU A 131 -18.82 20.02 -14.81
C LEU A 131 -18.63 19.38 -13.43
N PHE A 132 -18.75 20.15 -12.35
CA PHE A 132 -18.72 19.67 -10.96
C PHE A 132 -19.86 18.70 -10.67
N ASP A 133 -21.06 18.92 -11.21
CA ASP A 133 -22.19 18.02 -11.04
C ASP A 133 -22.07 16.75 -11.90
N THR A 134 -21.43 16.86 -13.08
CA THR A 134 -21.29 15.77 -14.05
C THR A 134 -20.18 14.79 -13.65
N LEU A 135 -19.06 15.29 -13.12
CA LEU A 135 -17.89 14.48 -12.80
C LEU A 135 -18.19 13.32 -11.83
N PRO A 136 -18.90 13.50 -10.69
CA PRO A 136 -19.25 12.40 -9.80
C PRO A 136 -20.12 11.34 -10.49
N ARG A 137 -21.03 11.75 -11.38
CA ARG A 137 -21.90 10.82 -12.13
C ARG A 137 -21.09 9.95 -13.08
N LEU A 138 -20.15 10.54 -13.83
CA LEU A 138 -19.29 9.77 -14.73
C LEU A 138 -18.37 8.81 -13.96
N LYS A 139 -17.78 9.26 -12.84
CA LYS A 139 -16.98 8.40 -11.97
C LYS A 139 -17.80 7.21 -11.44
N GLN A 140 -19.04 7.46 -11.01
CA GLN A 140 -19.93 6.40 -10.55
C GLN A 140 -20.33 5.43 -11.68
N GLN A 141 -20.58 5.93 -12.90
CA GLN A 141 -20.83 5.09 -14.06
C GLN A 141 -19.63 4.19 -14.37
N GLU A 142 -18.41 4.72 -14.26
CA GLU A 142 -17.19 3.96 -14.52
C GLU A 142 -17.02 2.85 -13.49
N LYS A 143 -17.23 3.19 -12.22
CA LYS A 143 -17.22 2.22 -11.13
C LYS A 143 -18.21 1.07 -11.38
N THR A 144 -19.46 1.39 -11.72
CA THR A 144 -20.49 0.37 -12.00
C THR A 144 -20.15 -0.48 -13.23
N LEU A 145 -19.57 0.10 -14.29
CA LEU A 145 -19.11 -0.67 -15.44
C LEU A 145 -17.99 -1.64 -15.06
N TRP A 146 -17.08 -1.22 -14.18
CA TRP A 146 -16.01 -2.08 -13.68
C TRP A 146 -16.51 -3.21 -12.76
N GLU A 147 -17.53 -2.94 -11.94
CA GLU A 147 -18.23 -3.95 -11.15
C GLU A 147 -18.91 -4.99 -12.06
N ASP A 148 -19.57 -4.55 -13.14
CA ASP A 148 -20.20 -5.43 -14.13
C ASP A 148 -19.15 -6.26 -14.90
N LEU A 149 -18.03 -5.65 -15.30
CA LEU A 149 -16.90 -6.35 -15.90
C LEU A 149 -16.33 -7.42 -14.95
N SER A 150 -16.14 -7.10 -13.68
CA SER A 150 -15.70 -8.06 -12.66
C SER A 150 -16.72 -9.20 -12.47
N TYR A 151 -18.02 -8.91 -12.59
CA TYR A 151 -19.08 -9.91 -12.53
C TYR A 151 -19.04 -10.87 -13.73
N LYS A 152 -18.98 -10.32 -14.95
CA LYS A 152 -18.94 -11.09 -16.21
C LYS A 152 -17.65 -11.87 -16.39
N TYR A 153 -16.53 -11.31 -15.91
CA TYR A 153 -15.19 -11.88 -16.05
C TYR A 153 -14.54 -12.08 -14.67
N PRO A 154 -14.93 -13.13 -13.92
CA PRO A 154 -14.44 -13.35 -12.55
C PRO A 154 -12.91 -13.42 -12.43
N ALA A 155 -12.21 -13.79 -13.51
CA ALA A 155 -10.76 -13.83 -13.57
C ALA A 155 -10.09 -12.46 -13.29
N LEU A 156 -10.78 -11.34 -13.53
CA LEU A 156 -10.29 -9.99 -13.20
C LEU A 156 -10.08 -9.77 -11.70
N THR A 157 -10.91 -10.40 -10.88
CA THR A 157 -10.94 -10.23 -9.41
C THR A 157 -10.68 -11.53 -8.68
N ALA A 158 -10.28 -12.57 -9.40
CA ALA A 158 -9.99 -13.88 -8.83
C ALA A 158 -8.80 -13.76 -7.88
N THR A 159 -9.01 -14.25 -6.67
CA THR A 159 -7.97 -14.29 -5.63
C THR A 159 -7.86 -15.70 -5.10
N GLN A 160 -6.65 -16.11 -4.74
CA GLN A 160 -6.44 -17.41 -4.11
C GLN A 160 -6.34 -17.23 -2.60
N GLN A 161 -6.70 -18.26 -1.85
CA GLN A 161 -6.45 -18.26 -0.42
C GLN A 161 -4.96 -18.46 -0.22
N ALA A 162 -4.27 -17.41 0.24
CA ALA A 162 -2.86 -17.50 0.56
C ALA A 162 -2.65 -18.46 1.75
N PRO A 163 -1.45 -19.04 1.92
CA PRO A 163 -1.12 -19.73 3.15
C PRO A 163 -1.06 -18.77 4.35
N MET A 164 -1.15 -19.32 5.56
CA MET A 164 -0.99 -18.56 6.79
C MET A 164 0.50 -18.45 7.12
N LEU A 165 0.95 -17.26 7.52
CA LEU A 165 2.33 -17.07 7.96
C LEU A 165 2.51 -17.73 9.33
N THR A 166 3.34 -18.77 9.39
CA THR A 166 3.71 -19.38 10.67
C THR A 166 4.88 -18.63 11.31
N THR A 167 5.09 -18.88 12.60
CA THR A 167 6.27 -18.38 13.32
C THR A 167 7.57 -18.83 12.64
N ALA A 168 7.65 -20.10 12.24
CA ALA A 168 8.83 -20.65 11.58
C ALA A 168 9.11 -19.98 10.23
N ASP A 169 8.05 -19.71 9.44
CA ASP A 169 8.15 -19.00 8.17
C ASP A 169 8.62 -17.56 8.36
N ALA A 170 8.13 -16.87 9.39
CA ALA A 170 8.54 -15.51 9.70
C ALA A 170 10.02 -15.42 10.13
N GLN A 171 10.49 -16.39 10.93
CA GLN A 171 11.90 -16.49 11.31
C GLN A 171 12.81 -16.82 10.12
N ALA A 172 12.35 -17.72 9.23
CA ALA A 172 13.05 -18.01 7.98
C ALA A 172 13.16 -16.77 7.10
N LEU A 173 12.06 -16.02 6.95
CA LEU A 173 12.03 -14.75 6.22
C LEU A 173 13.01 -13.72 6.82
N ALA A 174 13.02 -13.57 8.15
CA ALA A 174 13.96 -12.68 8.84
C ALA A 174 15.43 -13.04 8.54
N ARG A 175 15.74 -14.35 8.52
CA ARG A 175 17.08 -14.88 8.20
C ARG A 175 17.46 -14.60 6.76
N GLU A 176 16.56 -14.88 5.81
CA GLU A 176 16.80 -14.68 4.37
C GLU A 176 16.99 -13.21 4.01
N LEU A 177 16.24 -12.31 4.66
CA LEU A 177 16.37 -10.87 4.46
C LEU A 177 17.54 -10.25 5.23
N GLY A 178 18.12 -10.96 6.20
CA GLY A 178 19.11 -10.41 7.14
C GLY A 178 18.56 -9.19 7.87
N ALA A 179 17.30 -9.26 8.32
CA ALA A 179 16.57 -8.14 8.89
C ALA A 179 15.73 -8.58 10.09
N THR A 180 15.56 -7.69 11.07
CA THR A 180 14.56 -7.85 12.13
C THR A 180 13.22 -7.38 11.61
N LEU A 181 12.17 -8.18 11.78
CA LEU A 181 10.83 -7.87 11.32
C LEU A 181 9.96 -7.43 12.50
N VAL A 182 9.17 -6.38 12.34
CA VAL A 182 8.30 -5.85 13.40
C VAL A 182 6.87 -5.77 12.89
N GLU A 183 5.98 -6.51 13.52
CA GLU A 183 4.54 -6.51 13.23
C GLU A 183 3.82 -5.74 14.34
N TYR A 184 3.42 -4.49 14.07
CA TYR A 184 2.57 -3.73 14.99
C TYR A 184 1.14 -4.24 14.91
N TYR A 185 0.43 -4.23 16.04
CA TYR A 185 -0.96 -4.67 16.12
C TYR A 185 -1.72 -3.99 17.26
N TYR A 186 -3.04 -3.83 17.08
CA TYR A 186 -3.96 -3.37 18.12
C TYR A 186 -4.92 -4.50 18.46
N HIS A 187 -4.76 -5.09 19.65
CA HIS A 187 -5.63 -6.16 20.15
C HIS A 187 -6.60 -5.61 21.20
N ALA A 188 -7.44 -6.50 21.77
CA ALA A 188 -8.52 -6.09 22.68
C ALA A 188 -8.06 -5.38 23.97
N GLU A 189 -6.76 -5.39 24.31
CA GLU A 189 -6.22 -4.76 25.52
C GLU A 189 -5.23 -3.62 25.23
N GLY A 190 -4.98 -3.32 23.97
CA GLY A 190 -4.15 -2.18 23.57
C GLY A 190 -3.19 -2.47 22.42
N TRP A 191 -2.24 -1.55 22.26
CA TRP A 191 -1.19 -1.63 21.23
C TRP A 191 -0.05 -2.54 21.66
N CYS A 192 0.44 -3.32 20.70
CA CYS A 192 1.62 -4.16 20.85
C CYS A 192 2.43 -4.22 19.54
N ALA A 193 3.61 -4.81 19.64
CA ALA A 193 4.37 -5.26 18.49
C ALA A 193 4.94 -6.66 18.73
N PHE A 194 5.01 -7.44 17.66
CA PHE A 194 5.78 -8.68 17.61
C PHE A 194 7.09 -8.41 16.88
N VAL A 195 8.21 -8.61 17.57
CA VAL A 195 9.57 -8.49 17.00
C VAL A 195 10.08 -9.87 16.65
N VAL A 196 10.32 -10.10 15.37
CA VAL A 196 10.76 -11.38 14.80
C VAL A 196 12.23 -11.29 14.43
N SER A 197 13.02 -12.13 15.06
CA SER A 197 14.42 -12.41 14.75
C SER A 197 14.55 -13.82 14.15
N PRO A 198 15.70 -14.20 13.57
CA PRO A 198 15.92 -15.57 13.11
C PRO A 198 15.81 -16.64 14.20
N GLU A 199 15.92 -16.27 15.48
CA GLU A 199 15.94 -17.17 16.64
C GLU A 199 14.60 -17.20 17.40
N GLN A 200 13.88 -16.08 17.48
CA GLN A 200 12.68 -15.96 18.32
C GLN A 200 11.69 -14.89 17.83
N VAL A 201 10.45 -15.03 18.29
CA VAL A 201 9.39 -14.00 18.21
C VAL A 201 9.13 -13.47 19.62
N GLN A 202 9.26 -12.16 19.79
CA GLN A 202 9.07 -11.48 21.06
C GLN A 202 7.86 -10.58 21.02
N TYR A 203 7.00 -10.69 22.02
CA TYR A 203 5.86 -9.81 22.23
C TYR A 203 6.27 -8.61 23.09
N VAL A 204 5.95 -7.40 22.64
CA VAL A 204 6.23 -6.15 23.35
C VAL A 204 4.95 -5.32 23.42
N THR A 205 4.58 -4.87 24.63
CA THR A 205 3.46 -3.96 24.84
C THR A 205 3.87 -2.51 24.53
N LEU A 206 2.93 -1.73 23.99
CA LEU A 206 3.15 -0.33 23.61
C LEU A 206 2.13 0.59 24.33
N PRO A 207 2.14 0.64 25.68
CA PRO A 207 1.11 1.34 26.46
C PRO A 207 1.13 2.86 26.28
N ALA A 208 2.26 3.41 25.80
CA ALA A 208 2.41 4.84 25.54
C ALA A 208 1.68 5.30 24.26
N ILE A 209 1.23 4.38 23.40
CA ILE A 209 0.33 4.69 22.28
C ILE A 209 -1.09 4.86 22.83
N THR A 210 -1.36 6.04 23.38
CA THR A 210 -2.65 6.42 23.95
C THR A 210 -3.55 7.07 22.90
N GLU A 211 -4.87 7.12 23.16
CA GLU A 211 -5.81 7.87 22.31
C GLU A 211 -5.41 9.35 22.19
N ASP A 212 -4.99 9.99 23.30
CA ASP A 212 -4.53 11.37 23.30
C ASP A 212 -3.29 11.58 22.42
N LEU A 213 -2.31 10.67 22.49
CA LEU A 213 -1.14 10.73 21.59
C LEU A 213 -1.57 10.55 20.13
N MET A 214 -2.46 9.61 19.83
CA MET A 214 -2.97 9.40 18.48
C MET A 214 -3.71 10.62 17.95
N ASP A 215 -4.61 11.22 18.74
CA ASP A 215 -5.36 12.41 18.36
C ASP A 215 -4.44 13.60 18.08
N LYS A 216 -3.41 13.78 18.92
CA LYS A 216 -2.34 14.78 18.69
C LYS A 216 -1.60 14.51 17.38
N MET A 217 -1.20 13.27 17.12
CA MET A 217 -0.49 12.88 15.89
C MET A 217 -1.36 13.09 14.64
N ILE A 218 -2.64 12.73 14.72
CA ILE A 218 -3.64 12.96 13.66
C ILE A 218 -3.76 14.46 13.39
N ASP A 219 -4.07 15.26 14.42
CA ASP A 219 -4.27 16.71 14.29
C ASP A 219 -3.06 17.38 13.64
N ARG A 220 -1.85 16.97 14.03
CA ARG A 220 -0.60 17.50 13.48
C ARG A 220 -0.36 17.08 12.04
N LEU A 221 -0.58 15.81 11.70
CA LEU A 221 -0.43 15.33 10.33
C LEU A 221 -1.35 16.10 9.36
N PHE A 222 -2.60 16.37 9.79
CA PHE A 222 -3.56 17.11 8.97
C PHE A 222 -3.32 18.62 8.93
N LYS A 223 -2.59 19.18 9.89
CA LYS A 223 -2.22 20.61 9.95
C LYS A 223 -0.77 20.89 9.54
N MET A 224 -0.07 19.93 8.94
CA MET A 224 1.35 20.10 8.61
C MET A 224 1.58 21.21 7.56
N ASP A 225 0.58 21.49 6.72
CA ASP A 225 0.59 22.61 5.77
C ASP A 225 0.16 23.96 6.37
N ASP A 226 -0.26 23.99 7.64
CA ASP A 226 -0.59 25.23 8.34
C ASP A 226 0.69 26.08 8.56
N PRO A 227 0.70 27.36 8.16
CA PRO A 227 1.80 28.29 8.42
C PRO A 227 2.24 28.37 9.88
N PHE A 228 1.32 28.14 10.84
CA PHE A 228 1.62 28.10 12.27
C PHE A 228 2.51 26.92 12.64
N CYS A 229 2.26 25.73 12.07
CA CYS A 229 3.09 24.55 12.29
C CYS A 229 4.51 24.74 11.71
N ARG A 230 4.64 25.45 10.58
CA ARG A 230 5.94 25.73 9.96
C ARG A 230 6.81 26.71 10.76
N THR A 231 6.21 27.55 11.60
CA THR A 231 6.91 28.60 12.34
C THR A 231 7.30 28.20 13.77
N ASN A 232 6.87 27.02 14.26
CA ASN A 232 7.21 26.54 15.60
C ASN A 232 7.87 25.14 15.58
N PRO A 233 9.18 25.06 15.26
CA PRO A 233 9.90 23.79 15.15
C PRO A 233 9.97 23.00 16.47
N LYS A 234 9.97 23.69 17.63
CA LYS A 234 10.06 23.03 18.94
C LYS A 234 8.87 22.11 19.24
N LEU A 235 7.67 22.50 18.81
CA LEU A 235 6.48 21.66 18.95
C LEU A 235 6.65 20.36 18.15
N MET A 236 7.24 20.42 16.95
CA MET A 236 7.48 19.23 16.13
C MET A 236 8.46 18.27 16.82
N ASP A 237 9.53 18.80 17.41
CA ASP A 237 10.52 17.99 18.14
C ASP A 237 9.87 17.24 19.31
N GLU A 238 9.02 17.90 20.11
CA GLU A 238 8.28 17.27 21.21
C GLU A 238 7.41 16.11 20.72
N TYR A 239 6.67 16.28 19.61
CA TYR A 239 5.86 15.19 19.05
C TYR A 239 6.70 14.02 18.55
N LEU A 240 7.83 14.29 17.88
CA LEU A 240 8.71 13.23 17.39
C LEU A 240 9.41 12.49 18.53
N HIS A 241 9.66 13.16 19.66
CA HIS A 241 10.17 12.54 20.89
C HIS A 241 9.13 11.64 21.56
N ASP A 242 7.91 12.15 21.79
CA ASP A 242 6.81 11.36 22.36
C ASP A 242 6.47 10.17 21.46
N TRP A 243 6.50 10.38 20.15
CA TRP A 243 6.29 9.32 19.17
C TRP A 243 7.38 8.26 19.25
N HIS A 244 8.65 8.65 19.30
CA HIS A 244 9.76 7.70 19.44
C HIS A 244 9.65 6.89 20.72
N ALA A 245 9.35 7.55 21.85
CA ALA A 245 9.15 6.92 23.14
C ALA A 245 8.00 5.89 23.12
N ALA A 246 6.96 6.16 22.31
CA ALA A 246 5.81 5.28 22.20
C ALA A 246 6.02 4.08 21.27
N VAL A 247 6.63 4.26 20.09
CA VAL A 247 6.69 3.22 19.06
C VAL A 247 8.03 2.49 18.92
N ILE A 248 9.16 3.12 19.30
CA ILE A 248 10.49 2.55 19.03
C ILE A 248 11.26 2.26 20.31
N ALA A 249 11.22 3.14 21.31
CA ALA A 249 11.95 2.93 22.56
C ALA A 249 11.66 1.57 23.23
N PRO A 250 10.40 1.06 23.27
CA PRO A 250 10.11 -0.26 23.85
C PRO A 250 10.72 -1.43 23.07
N LEU A 251 11.03 -1.22 21.79
CA LEU A 251 11.57 -2.27 20.91
C LEU A 251 13.09 -2.29 20.87
N ARG A 252 13.76 -1.25 21.39
CA ARG A 252 15.20 -0.98 21.20
C ARG A 252 16.10 -2.17 21.54
N GLU A 253 15.81 -2.90 22.61
CA GLU A 253 16.63 -4.06 23.03
C GLU A 253 16.56 -5.24 22.05
N HIS A 254 15.55 -5.24 21.16
CA HIS A 254 15.28 -6.28 20.18
C HIS A 254 15.63 -5.85 18.74
N LEU A 255 15.99 -4.58 18.54
CA LEU A 255 16.34 -4.04 17.23
C LEU A 255 17.86 -4.03 17.01
N PRO A 256 18.34 -4.37 15.80
CA PRO A 256 19.76 -4.40 15.50
C PRO A 256 20.26 -2.97 15.22
N ALA A 257 21.11 -2.42 16.08
CA ALA A 257 21.71 -1.10 15.86
C ALA A 257 22.45 -1.04 14.51
N GLY A 258 22.09 -0.07 13.65
CA GLY A 258 22.60 0.06 12.28
C GLY A 258 22.16 -1.04 11.31
N GLY A 259 21.35 -1.99 11.78
CA GLY A 259 20.86 -3.14 11.02
C GLY A 259 19.60 -2.84 10.20
N ARG A 260 19.18 -3.83 9.42
CA ARG A 260 17.94 -3.76 8.64
C ARG A 260 16.73 -4.06 9.52
N VAL A 261 15.73 -3.20 9.46
CA VAL A 261 14.47 -3.37 10.17
C VAL A 261 13.32 -3.22 9.19
N MET A 262 12.50 -4.27 9.07
CA MET A 262 11.24 -4.21 8.32
C MET A 262 10.10 -3.93 9.28
N LEU A 263 9.42 -2.80 9.09
CA LEU A 263 8.28 -2.40 9.90
C LEU A 263 6.98 -2.73 9.15
N ALA A 264 6.05 -3.37 9.83
CA ALA A 264 4.68 -3.60 9.39
C ALA A 264 3.70 -2.86 10.30
N PRO A 265 3.44 -1.56 10.06
CA PRO A 265 2.50 -0.77 10.86
C PRO A 265 1.08 -1.32 10.78
N HIS A 266 0.24 -1.03 11.76
CA HIS A 266 -1.17 -1.42 11.76
C HIS A 266 -2.11 -0.23 11.81
N TRP A 267 -3.19 -0.29 11.04
CA TRP A 267 -4.22 0.73 10.97
C TRP A 267 -3.59 2.13 10.79
N VAL A 268 -3.91 3.09 11.66
CA VAL A 268 -3.48 4.51 11.55
C VAL A 268 -1.96 4.71 11.58
N LEU A 269 -1.20 3.77 12.16
CA LEU A 269 0.28 3.86 12.22
C LEU A 269 0.91 3.85 10.83
N ASN A 270 0.20 3.39 9.79
CA ASN A 270 0.67 3.46 8.40
C ASN A 270 0.88 4.90 7.90
N PHE A 271 0.27 5.90 8.54
CA PHE A 271 0.43 7.31 8.16
C PHE A 271 1.42 8.08 9.03
N PHE A 272 1.79 7.53 10.18
CA PHE A 272 2.66 8.25 11.10
C PHE A 272 4.13 8.04 10.75
N PRO A 273 4.97 9.08 10.89
CA PRO A 273 6.34 9.06 10.40
C PRO A 273 7.27 8.34 11.38
N ILE A 274 7.11 7.01 11.55
CA ILE A 274 7.93 6.20 12.46
C ILE A 274 9.43 6.38 12.20
N GLY A 275 9.84 6.46 10.93
CA GLY A 275 11.24 6.68 10.56
C GLY A 275 11.79 8.06 10.94
N ALA A 276 10.92 9.05 11.14
CA ALA A 276 11.30 10.38 11.59
C ALA A 276 11.06 10.60 13.09
N ALA A 277 10.62 9.57 13.84
CA ALA A 277 10.60 9.67 15.29
C ALA A 277 12.03 9.95 15.79
N CYS A 278 12.17 10.77 16.82
CA CYS A 278 13.47 11.25 17.28
C CYS A 278 13.72 10.79 18.71
N ASP A 279 14.88 10.22 19.00
CA ASP A 279 15.25 9.92 20.38
C ASP A 279 15.66 11.19 21.12
N PRO A 280 14.94 11.63 22.16
CA PRO A 280 15.26 12.86 22.89
C PRO A 280 16.64 12.81 23.59
N GLN A 281 17.19 11.61 23.84
CA GLN A 281 18.49 11.48 24.51
C GLN A 281 19.66 11.70 23.55
N SER A 282 19.56 11.16 22.33
CA SER A 282 20.64 11.21 21.34
C SER A 282 20.44 12.31 20.30
N GLY A 283 19.21 12.82 20.14
CA GLY A 283 18.81 13.74 19.08
C GLY A 283 18.81 13.10 17.69
N ARG A 284 18.91 11.76 17.60
CA ARG A 284 18.94 11.03 16.34
C ARG A 284 17.55 10.56 15.95
N TYR A 285 17.29 10.56 14.64
CA TYR A 285 16.07 10.00 14.08
C TYR A 285 16.20 8.49 13.90
N VAL A 286 15.08 7.78 13.96
CA VAL A 286 15.05 6.31 13.78
C VAL A 286 15.66 5.89 12.44
N CYS A 287 15.48 6.67 11.37
CA CYS A 287 16.08 6.40 10.06
C CYS A 287 17.62 6.56 10.03
N GLU A 288 18.21 7.21 11.03
CA GLU A 288 19.66 7.29 11.20
C GLU A 288 20.19 6.12 12.03
N ASP A 289 19.38 5.57 12.93
CA ASP A 289 19.73 4.43 13.77
C ASP A 289 19.57 3.07 13.05
N TYR A 290 18.65 2.98 12.09
CA TYR A 290 18.29 1.72 11.42
C TYR A 290 18.09 1.90 9.91
N LEU A 291 18.40 0.84 9.15
CA LEU A 291 18.03 0.74 7.75
C LEU A 291 16.58 0.26 7.62
N LEU A 292 15.67 1.22 7.51
CA LEU A 292 14.22 0.96 7.55
C LEU A 292 13.65 0.57 6.17
N ALA A 293 12.74 -0.39 6.19
CA ALA A 293 11.80 -0.66 5.12
C ALA A 293 10.41 -0.89 5.72
N PHE A 294 9.36 -0.70 4.91
CA PHE A 294 7.97 -0.85 5.35
C PHE A 294 7.25 -1.90 4.50
N ALA A 295 6.45 -2.74 5.15
CA ALA A 295 5.55 -3.68 4.52
C ALA A 295 4.12 -3.47 5.03
N PRO A 296 3.07 -3.73 4.23
CA PRO A 296 1.69 -3.64 4.72
C PRO A 296 1.39 -4.61 5.87
N SER A 297 1.99 -5.80 5.82
CA SER A 297 2.02 -6.80 6.88
C SER A 297 3.20 -7.76 6.64
N LEU A 298 3.65 -8.48 7.65
CA LEU A 298 4.64 -9.55 7.47
C LEU A 298 4.10 -10.67 6.59
N SER A 299 2.80 -10.97 6.64
CA SER A 299 2.14 -11.91 5.70
C SER A 299 2.27 -11.45 4.24
N ALA A 300 2.05 -10.16 3.97
CA ALA A 300 2.22 -9.61 2.63
C ALA A 300 3.68 -9.65 2.19
N LEU A 301 4.62 -9.26 3.06
CA LEU A 301 6.05 -9.34 2.79
C LEU A 301 6.47 -10.77 2.42
N TRP A 302 6.03 -11.75 3.22
CA TRP A 302 6.35 -13.16 3.01
C TRP A 302 5.86 -13.68 1.66
N VAL A 303 4.61 -13.37 1.28
CA VAL A 303 4.06 -13.75 -0.04
C VAL A 303 4.84 -13.07 -1.16
N MET A 304 5.10 -11.77 -1.06
CA MET A 304 5.88 -11.04 -2.07
C MET A 304 7.29 -11.61 -2.23
N HIS A 305 7.94 -11.97 -1.11
CA HIS A 305 9.27 -12.58 -1.11
C HIS A 305 9.27 -13.95 -1.80
N GLN A 306 8.29 -14.80 -1.50
CA GLN A 306 8.13 -16.09 -2.20
C GLN A 306 7.89 -15.92 -3.70
N GLN A 307 7.14 -14.89 -4.11
CA GLN A 307 6.92 -14.62 -5.53
C GLN A 307 8.19 -14.12 -6.22
N ALA A 308 8.93 -13.23 -5.56
CA ALA A 308 10.21 -12.73 -6.06
C ALA A 308 11.26 -13.84 -6.19
N ALA A 309 11.20 -14.88 -5.34
CA ALA A 309 12.08 -16.05 -5.46
C ALA A 309 11.73 -16.95 -6.66
N LYS A 310 10.48 -16.94 -7.12
CA LYS A 310 10.03 -17.71 -8.30
C LYS A 310 10.38 -17.03 -9.61
N THR A 311 10.42 -15.70 -9.63
CA THR A 311 10.88 -14.95 -10.80
C THR A 311 12.40 -15.01 -10.83
N GLN A 312 12.98 -15.68 -11.84
CA GLN A 312 14.43 -15.67 -12.02
C GLN A 312 14.89 -14.21 -12.10
N PRO A 313 15.77 -13.74 -11.21
CA PRO A 313 16.37 -12.43 -11.36
C PRO A 313 17.03 -12.40 -12.74
N SER A 314 16.77 -11.38 -13.54
CA SER A 314 17.64 -11.12 -14.68
C SER A 314 19.07 -11.07 -14.12
N GLU A 315 19.99 -11.91 -14.61
CA GLU A 315 21.42 -11.92 -14.21
C GLU A 315 22.16 -10.63 -14.60
N ARG A 316 21.41 -9.57 -14.90
CA ARG A 316 21.87 -8.26 -15.30
C ARG A 316 22.48 -7.55 -14.11
N GLY A 317 23.80 -7.36 -14.16
CA GLY A 317 24.52 -6.51 -13.21
C GLY A 317 23.98 -5.08 -13.21
N ARG A 318 24.28 -4.30 -12.15
CA ARG A 318 23.80 -2.91 -11.96
C ARG A 318 24.01 -2.01 -13.19
N ASN A 319 25.03 -2.27 -14.01
CA ASN A 319 25.35 -1.54 -15.24
C ASN A 319 24.50 -1.95 -16.46
N SER A 320 23.39 -2.67 -16.27
CA SER A 320 22.51 -3.10 -17.36
C SER A 320 21.02 -2.99 -17.03
N LEU A 321 20.69 -2.21 -15.98
CA LEU A 321 19.31 -1.92 -15.60
C LEU A 321 18.63 -1.07 -16.66
N ARG A 322 17.49 -1.54 -17.15
CA ARG A 322 16.60 -0.74 -18.01
C ARG A 322 15.74 0.12 -17.11
N VAL A 323 15.92 1.43 -17.19
CA VAL A 323 15.11 2.39 -16.43
C VAL A 323 14.15 3.07 -17.39
N PHE A 324 12.85 3.02 -17.09
CA PHE A 324 11.86 3.88 -17.71
C PHE A 324 11.53 5.00 -16.74
N SER A 325 11.58 6.25 -17.19
CA SER A 325 11.33 7.40 -16.34
C SER A 325 10.38 8.40 -17.00
N ALA A 326 9.44 8.91 -16.22
CA ALA A 326 8.37 9.81 -16.62
C ALA A 326 8.32 10.99 -15.66
N ALA A 327 8.22 12.22 -16.20
CA ALA A 327 8.10 13.43 -15.40
C ALA A 327 7.02 14.36 -15.97
N TYR A 328 6.01 14.71 -15.19
CA TYR A 328 4.93 15.60 -15.59
C TYR A 328 4.35 16.38 -14.41
N ALA A 329 4.69 17.66 -14.33
CA ALA A 329 4.00 18.65 -13.50
C ALA A 329 4.28 20.03 -14.13
N PRO A 330 3.42 20.53 -15.02
CA PRO A 330 3.70 21.74 -15.80
C PRO A 330 3.83 23.01 -14.95
N ASP A 331 3.28 22.99 -13.74
CA ASP A 331 3.33 24.02 -12.71
C ASP A 331 4.56 23.97 -11.81
N ILE A 332 5.44 22.95 -11.95
CA ILE A 332 6.69 22.83 -11.18
C ILE A 332 7.90 23.10 -12.10
N PRO A 333 8.47 24.32 -12.10
CA PRO A 333 9.63 24.65 -12.90
C PRO A 333 10.83 23.77 -12.56
N GLY A 334 11.50 23.23 -13.58
CA GLY A 334 12.73 22.45 -13.40
C GLY A 334 12.53 20.98 -13.00
N LEU A 335 11.30 20.49 -12.87
CA LEU A 335 11.03 19.08 -12.53
C LEU A 335 11.66 18.11 -13.54
N VAL A 336 11.45 18.34 -14.84
CA VAL A 336 11.97 17.50 -15.92
C VAL A 336 13.51 17.44 -15.93
N PRO A 337 14.26 18.56 -15.93
CA PRO A 337 15.72 18.51 -15.88
C PRO A 337 16.25 17.90 -14.58
N ALA A 338 15.62 18.16 -13.43
CA ALA A 338 16.00 17.53 -12.16
C ALA A 338 15.78 16.01 -12.18
N THR A 339 14.63 15.55 -12.68
CA THR A 339 14.33 14.13 -12.86
C THR A 339 15.35 13.46 -13.77
N ARG A 340 15.70 14.10 -14.89
CA ARG A 340 16.72 13.59 -15.82
C ARG A 340 18.07 13.44 -15.14
N GLN A 341 18.51 14.46 -14.39
CA GLN A 341 19.77 14.43 -13.67
C GLN A 341 19.81 13.29 -12.64
N THR A 342 18.73 13.10 -11.88
CA THR A 342 18.61 12.00 -10.91
C THR A 342 18.76 10.66 -11.61
N VAL A 343 18.01 10.41 -12.69
CA VAL A 343 18.06 9.13 -13.40
C VAL A 343 19.45 8.88 -14.01
N GLN A 344 20.07 9.89 -14.60
CA GLN A 344 21.43 9.79 -15.17
C GLN A 344 22.48 9.42 -14.12
N ALA A 345 22.31 9.87 -12.87
CA ALA A 345 23.23 9.53 -11.78
C ALA A 345 23.16 8.04 -11.37
N PHE A 346 22.01 7.38 -11.55
CA PHE A 346 21.81 5.99 -11.16
C PHE A 346 21.86 5.00 -12.34
N ALA A 347 21.52 5.44 -13.55
CA ALA A 347 21.42 4.63 -14.74
C ALA A 347 21.94 5.42 -15.96
N PRO A 348 23.27 5.44 -16.18
CA PRO A 348 23.89 6.23 -17.25
C PRO A 348 23.47 5.76 -18.67
N ASP A 349 23.09 4.48 -18.82
CA ASP A 349 22.76 3.84 -20.10
C ASP A 349 21.27 3.97 -20.51
N LEU A 350 20.60 5.06 -20.12
CA LEU A 350 19.15 5.21 -20.27
C LEU A 350 18.66 5.16 -21.73
N ILE A 351 17.85 4.15 -22.06
CA ILE A 351 17.13 4.01 -23.34
C ILE A 351 15.82 4.84 -23.27
N GLU A 352 15.87 6.02 -23.92
CA GLU A 352 14.80 6.81 -24.57
C GLU A 352 13.67 7.57 -23.82
N GLN A 353 13.61 8.87 -24.21
CA GLN A 353 12.52 9.84 -24.47
C GLN A 353 11.35 10.14 -23.51
N TYR A 354 11.18 11.46 -23.29
CA TYR A 354 10.15 12.15 -22.49
C TYR A 354 9.27 13.08 -23.36
N ASP A 355 8.85 12.66 -24.55
CA ASP A 355 8.02 13.53 -25.41
C ASP A 355 6.52 13.35 -25.14
N ARG A 356 6.12 12.19 -24.63
CA ARG A 356 4.72 11.88 -24.29
C ARG A 356 4.64 11.15 -22.96
N VAL A 357 4.27 11.89 -21.92
CA VAL A 357 4.15 11.37 -20.56
C VAL A 357 2.67 11.11 -20.27
N THR A 358 2.03 10.28 -21.09
CA THR A 358 0.60 9.92 -20.93
C THR A 358 0.46 8.58 -20.18
N PRO A 359 -0.68 8.31 -19.51
CA PRO A 359 -0.90 7.01 -18.87
C PRO A 359 -0.71 5.82 -19.82
N ASP A 360 -1.24 5.91 -21.05
CA ASP A 360 -1.14 4.87 -22.07
C ASP A 360 0.31 4.61 -22.52
N ALA A 361 1.14 5.66 -22.58
CA ALA A 361 2.54 5.53 -22.93
C ALA A 361 3.34 4.79 -21.85
N ILE A 362 3.08 5.07 -20.57
CA ILE A 362 3.71 4.37 -19.44
C ILE A 362 3.28 2.90 -19.42
N ILE A 363 1.99 2.62 -19.59
CA ILE A 363 1.46 1.25 -19.67
C ILE A 363 2.08 0.50 -20.84
N ALA A 364 2.19 1.12 -22.02
CA ALA A 364 2.84 0.52 -23.16
C ALA A 364 4.32 0.20 -22.86
N ALA A 365 5.06 1.11 -22.24
CA ALA A 365 6.47 0.95 -21.94
C ALA A 365 6.74 -0.24 -20.99
N VAL A 366 5.94 -0.42 -19.94
CA VAL A 366 6.13 -1.54 -19.00
C VAL A 366 5.74 -2.90 -19.60
N ARG A 367 4.96 -2.90 -20.70
CA ARG A 367 4.55 -4.10 -21.43
C ARG A 367 5.50 -4.50 -22.56
N GLN A 368 6.31 -3.56 -23.05
CA GLN A 368 7.32 -3.83 -24.08
C GLN A 368 8.32 -4.87 -23.59
N GLN A 369 8.89 -5.64 -24.53
CA GLN A 369 9.96 -6.58 -24.24
C GLN A 369 11.28 -6.12 -24.89
N PRO A 370 12.38 -6.05 -24.11
CA PRO A 370 12.45 -6.32 -22.67
C PRO A 370 11.77 -5.23 -21.83
N ALA A 371 11.05 -5.64 -20.79
CA ALA A 371 10.43 -4.72 -19.83
C ALA A 371 11.47 -3.91 -19.04
N PRO A 372 11.11 -2.75 -18.46
CA PRO A 372 12.00 -1.98 -17.59
C PRO A 372 12.19 -2.68 -16.23
N ASP A 373 13.44 -2.74 -15.78
CA ASP A 373 13.81 -3.20 -14.45
C ASP A 373 13.44 -2.16 -13.38
N VAL A 374 13.45 -0.86 -13.73
CA VAL A 374 13.07 0.26 -12.85
C VAL A 374 12.07 1.17 -13.55
N LEU A 375 11.00 1.51 -12.83
CA LEU A 375 10.02 2.52 -13.24
C LEU A 375 10.16 3.73 -12.32
N HIS A 376 10.39 4.92 -12.88
CA HIS A 376 10.43 6.19 -12.15
C HIS A 376 9.34 7.12 -12.67
N ILE A 377 8.50 7.63 -11.77
CA ILE A 377 7.43 8.57 -12.13
C ILE A 377 7.49 9.76 -11.17
N ALA A 378 7.69 10.95 -11.72
CA ALA A 378 7.63 12.22 -11.02
C ALA A 378 6.42 13.03 -11.51
N ALA A 379 5.40 13.19 -10.68
CA ALA A 379 4.13 13.77 -11.10
C ALA A 379 3.31 14.28 -9.91
N HIS A 380 2.24 15.03 -10.14
CA HIS A 380 1.24 15.26 -9.09
C HIS A 380 0.50 13.98 -8.75
N GLY A 381 0.10 13.87 -7.49
CA GLY A 381 -0.59 12.70 -6.95
C GLY A 381 -1.86 13.16 -6.27
N TRP A 382 -2.94 12.44 -6.51
CA TRP A 382 -4.24 12.72 -5.91
C TRP A 382 -4.78 11.48 -5.24
N PHE A 383 -5.34 11.68 -4.04
CA PHE A 383 -6.05 10.65 -3.31
C PHE A 383 -7.54 11.01 -3.21
N ASP A 384 -8.38 10.20 -3.84
CA ASP A 384 -9.83 10.29 -3.78
C ASP A 384 -10.34 9.40 -2.63
N ARG A 385 -10.82 10.03 -1.55
CA ARG A 385 -11.24 9.30 -0.34
C ARG A 385 -12.53 8.50 -0.54
N GLU A 386 -13.42 8.98 -1.40
CA GLU A 386 -14.72 8.35 -1.64
C GLU A 386 -14.60 7.21 -2.66
N MET A 387 -13.72 7.38 -3.65
CA MET A 387 -13.43 6.38 -4.66
C MET A 387 -11.91 6.13 -4.75
N PRO A 388 -11.31 5.38 -3.79
CA PRO A 388 -9.86 5.16 -3.74
C PRO A 388 -9.25 4.60 -5.04
N GLU A 389 -10.02 3.82 -5.81
CA GLU A 389 -9.66 3.31 -7.13
C GLU A 389 -9.43 4.39 -8.20
N GLN A 390 -10.02 5.57 -7.99
CA GLN A 390 -9.86 6.78 -8.82
C GLN A 390 -8.65 7.63 -8.41
N SER A 391 -8.00 7.31 -7.28
CA SER A 391 -6.72 7.92 -6.90
C SER A 391 -5.65 7.60 -7.93
N GLY A 392 -4.70 8.51 -8.16
CA GLY A 392 -3.72 8.29 -9.21
C GLY A 392 -2.67 9.38 -9.35
N LEU A 393 -1.87 9.23 -10.40
CA LEU A 393 -0.84 10.17 -10.82
C LEU A 393 -1.35 11.00 -11.99
N GLU A 394 -1.25 12.32 -11.89
CA GLU A 394 -1.60 13.24 -12.97
C GLU A 394 -0.52 13.19 -14.05
N LEU A 395 -0.94 12.92 -15.28
CA LEU A 395 -0.05 12.79 -16.42
C LEU A 395 -0.60 13.61 -17.59
N GLN A 396 0.17 13.69 -18.67
CA GLN A 396 -0.29 14.42 -19.85
C GLN A 396 -1.56 13.77 -20.40
N GLY A 397 -2.65 14.53 -20.45
CA GLY A 397 -3.91 14.10 -21.04
C GLY A 397 -4.73 13.12 -20.19
N GLY A 398 -4.40 12.91 -18.92
CA GLY A 398 -5.24 12.10 -18.02
C GLY A 398 -4.50 11.51 -16.81
N TRP A 399 -5.16 10.61 -16.10
CA TRP A 399 -4.66 10.04 -14.84
C TRP A 399 -4.23 8.57 -14.98
N LEU A 400 -3.09 8.22 -14.39
CA LEU A 400 -2.73 6.83 -14.13
C LEU A 400 -3.31 6.42 -12.77
N THR A 401 -4.53 5.88 -12.78
CA THR A 401 -5.26 5.55 -11.56
C THR A 401 -4.88 4.19 -10.96
N VAL A 402 -5.19 4.01 -9.68
CA VAL A 402 -5.05 2.75 -8.92
C VAL A 402 -5.64 1.58 -9.71
N GLN A 403 -6.85 1.76 -10.24
CA GLN A 403 -7.52 0.75 -11.04
C GLN A 403 -6.72 0.34 -12.27
N ARG A 404 -6.21 1.31 -13.02
CA ARG A 404 -5.42 1.07 -14.24
C ARG A 404 -4.09 0.39 -13.92
N ILE A 405 -3.43 0.77 -12.83
CA ILE A 405 -2.18 0.13 -12.38
C ILE A 405 -2.42 -1.36 -12.12
N ILE A 406 -3.45 -1.70 -11.32
CA ILE A 406 -3.75 -3.09 -10.95
C ILE A 406 -4.09 -3.95 -12.17
N ILE A 407 -4.88 -3.40 -13.09
CA ILE A 407 -5.45 -4.15 -14.23
C ILE A 407 -4.46 -4.20 -15.41
N GLU A 408 -3.90 -3.06 -15.80
CA GLU A 408 -3.21 -2.91 -17.10
C GLU A 408 -1.69 -3.06 -17.04
N MET A 409 -1.03 -2.83 -15.88
CA MET A 409 0.44 -2.78 -15.78
C MET A 409 1.09 -4.08 -15.26
N PRO A 410 1.63 -4.96 -16.11
CA PRO A 410 2.31 -6.19 -15.68
C PRO A 410 3.75 -5.89 -15.21
N LEU A 411 3.91 -5.70 -13.90
CA LEU A 411 5.19 -5.28 -13.31
C LEU A 411 6.00 -6.45 -12.73
N GLN A 412 5.69 -7.71 -13.09
CA GLN A 412 6.40 -8.88 -12.54
C GLN A 412 7.90 -8.94 -12.86
N HIS A 413 8.36 -8.14 -13.83
CA HIS A 413 9.78 -8.01 -14.19
C HIS A 413 10.40 -6.70 -13.67
N THR A 414 9.59 -5.79 -13.12
CA THR A 414 10.03 -4.51 -12.57
C THR A 414 10.43 -4.71 -11.12
N ARG A 415 11.70 -4.42 -10.82
CA ARG A 415 12.33 -4.65 -9.51
C ARG A 415 12.10 -3.47 -8.55
N LEU A 416 11.88 -2.28 -9.10
CA LEU A 416 11.73 -1.06 -8.33
C LEU A 416 10.78 -0.09 -9.04
N VAL A 417 9.82 0.44 -8.29
CA VAL A 417 9.03 1.60 -8.69
C VAL A 417 9.40 2.75 -7.77
N THR A 418 9.74 3.89 -8.35
CA THR A 418 10.02 5.13 -7.62
C THR A 418 8.97 6.17 -8.00
N LEU A 419 8.30 6.71 -7.00
CA LEU A 419 7.22 7.67 -7.17
C LEU A 419 7.61 8.96 -6.45
N ALA A 420 7.88 10.01 -7.22
CA ALA A 420 8.13 11.35 -6.71
C ALA A 420 6.86 12.18 -6.89
N SER A 421 5.93 12.05 -5.93
CA SER A 421 4.60 12.63 -6.04
C SER A 421 4.00 12.96 -4.66
N CYS A 422 3.12 13.95 -4.63
CA CYS A 422 2.40 14.34 -3.42
C CYS A 422 1.42 13.24 -2.99
N LEU A 423 1.15 13.13 -1.69
CA LEU A 423 0.07 12.31 -1.10
C LEU A 423 0.11 10.80 -1.41
N LEU A 424 1.22 10.27 -1.96
CA LEU A 424 1.39 8.85 -2.33
C LEU A 424 1.20 7.84 -1.20
N GLY A 425 1.51 8.28 0.03
CA GLY A 425 1.35 7.48 1.24
C GLY A 425 -0.09 7.43 1.76
N ARG A 426 -1.02 8.19 1.19
CA ARG A 426 -2.43 8.19 1.61
C ARG A 426 -3.17 7.01 0.99
N ALA A 427 -4.02 6.39 1.80
CA ALA A 427 -4.84 5.26 1.41
C ALA A 427 -6.17 5.30 2.18
N SER A 428 -7.20 4.60 1.69
CA SER A 428 -8.39 4.37 2.52
C SER A 428 -8.02 3.32 3.56
N LEU A 429 -7.89 3.70 4.83
CA LEU A 429 -7.59 2.73 5.89
C LEU A 429 -8.86 2.10 6.44
N GLU A 430 -8.80 0.78 6.54
CA GLU A 430 -9.74 0.01 7.31
C GLU A 430 -9.05 -0.52 8.57
N GLN A 431 -9.83 -0.72 9.64
CA GLN A 431 -9.31 -1.26 10.89
C GLN A 431 -8.71 -2.66 10.74
N SER A 432 -9.09 -3.40 9.69
CA SER A 432 -8.51 -4.69 9.30
C SER A 432 -7.03 -4.60 8.88
N GLY A 433 -6.47 -3.38 8.76
CA GLY A 433 -5.16 -3.15 8.16
C GLY A 433 -5.18 -3.23 6.64
N GLU A 434 -6.37 -3.33 6.04
CA GLU A 434 -6.53 -3.15 4.60
C GLU A 434 -6.40 -1.68 4.24
N ALA A 435 -5.70 -1.42 3.12
CA ALA A 435 -5.55 -0.10 2.57
C ALA A 435 -5.88 -0.15 1.08
N VAL A 436 -6.43 0.90 0.48
CA VAL A 436 -6.46 1.03 -0.98
C VAL A 436 -5.80 2.34 -1.34
N GLY A 437 -4.75 2.25 -2.16
CA GLY A 437 -3.97 3.40 -2.58
C GLY A 437 -2.91 3.03 -3.60
N ILE A 438 -2.20 4.04 -4.08
CA ILE A 438 -1.23 3.92 -5.19
C ILE A 438 -0.12 2.90 -4.85
N THR A 439 0.41 2.93 -3.63
CA THR A 439 1.46 1.99 -3.20
C THR A 439 1.00 0.54 -3.30
N GLN A 440 -0.19 0.21 -2.79
CA GLN A 440 -0.73 -1.15 -2.90
C GLN A 440 -1.05 -1.54 -4.35
N ALA A 441 -1.46 -0.59 -5.17
CA ALA A 441 -1.69 -0.83 -6.59
C ALA A 441 -0.42 -1.31 -7.29
N PHE A 442 0.72 -0.65 -7.04
CA PHE A 442 2.01 -1.04 -7.59
C PHE A 442 2.52 -2.38 -7.03
N LEU A 443 2.36 -2.64 -5.72
CA LEU A 443 2.69 -3.95 -5.14
C LEU A 443 1.86 -5.07 -5.76
N THR A 444 0.55 -4.85 -5.93
CA THR A 444 -0.35 -5.79 -6.62
C THR A 444 0.05 -5.99 -8.07
N ALA A 445 0.44 -4.93 -8.76
CA ALA A 445 0.85 -4.98 -10.16
C ALA A 445 2.16 -5.78 -10.35
N GLY A 446 3.01 -5.81 -9.34
CA GLY A 446 4.27 -6.57 -9.30
C GLY A 446 4.13 -8.07 -9.02
N ARG A 447 2.91 -8.56 -8.71
CA ARG A 447 2.70 -9.99 -8.43
C ARG A 447 3.15 -10.87 -9.60
N GLY A 448 3.82 -11.96 -9.27
CA GLY A 448 4.35 -12.91 -10.26
C GLY A 448 3.24 -13.59 -11.08
N ARG A 449 3.60 -14.07 -12.28
CA ARG A 449 2.83 -15.14 -12.94
C ARG A 449 3.28 -16.47 -12.34
N ARG A 450 2.35 -17.32 -11.92
CA ARG A 450 2.66 -18.71 -11.59
C ARG A 450 2.99 -19.49 -12.86
#